data_AF-A0A165X5Q2-F1
#
_entry.id   AF-A0A165X5Q2-F1
#
_cell.length_a   1.000
_cell.length_b   1.000
_cell.length_c   1.000
_cell.angle_alpha   90.00
_cell.angle_beta   90.00
_cell.angle_gamma   90.00
#
_symmetry.space_group_name_H-M   'P 1'
#
loop_
_entity.id
_entity.type
_entity.pdbx_description
1 polymer ?
#
loop_
_entity_poly.entity_id
_entity_poly.type
_entity_poly.pdbx_seq_one_letter_code
_entity_poly.pdbx_strand_id
1 'polypeptide(L)'
;MNLTAHVQPLDAGIIKSFKGHYRHLFVEHTVNQYDSVITSTLIYKLNQLEAMQLVAQAWDAATAKTIANCGRKSGILPPIQMIAPPEDTEPISLSLELLLSPPGEHGSIHAPITDKEIYQKVLKFEEVEGFAEVNDKPIQEEWLSRTEALNAIATLQKYAIAMEDLVARKLEGILGSFCTSGSL
;
A
#
# COMPACT_ATOMS: atom_id res chain seq x y z
N MET A 1 -5.62 22.61 9.65
CA MET A 1 -4.57 22.77 8.62
C MET A 1 -4.31 21.41 7.99
N ASN A 2 -4.36 21.29 6.66
CA ASN A 2 -3.99 20.05 5.95
C ASN A 2 -2.58 20.25 5.39
N LEU A 3 -1.61 19.43 5.80
CA LEU A 3 -0.25 19.47 5.25
C LEU A 3 -0.29 18.80 3.87
N THR A 4 0.53 19.26 2.93
CA THR A 4 0.60 18.61 1.62
C THR A 4 1.30 17.25 1.77
N ALA A 5 0.88 16.25 1.00
CA ALA A 5 1.42 14.87 1.03
C ALA A 5 2.96 14.80 0.86
N HIS A 6 3.59 15.89 0.42
CA HIS A 6 5.04 16.05 0.34
C HIS A 6 5.73 16.05 1.72
N VAL A 7 5.08 16.58 2.75
CA VAL A 7 5.64 16.73 4.10
C VAL A 7 5.18 15.61 5.04
N GLN A 8 4.12 14.87 4.66
CA GLN A 8 3.57 13.79 5.48
C GLN A 8 4.09 12.43 4.98
N PRO A 9 5.02 11.77 5.70
CA PRO A 9 5.66 10.52 5.27
C PRO A 9 4.64 9.38 5.12
N LEU A 10 3.56 9.46 5.91
CA LEU A 10 2.42 8.55 5.86
C LEU A 10 1.77 8.57 4.47
N ASP A 11 1.55 9.76 3.93
CA ASP A 11 0.99 9.99 2.59
C ASP A 11 2.06 9.88 1.48
N ALA A 12 3.33 10.08 1.80
CA ALA A 12 4.45 10.03 0.85
C ALA A 12 4.79 8.60 0.36
N GLY A 13 4.23 7.56 0.98
CA GLY A 13 4.31 6.21 0.44
C GLY A 13 3.94 5.07 1.38
N ILE A 14 3.84 5.29 2.69
CA ILE A 14 3.48 4.21 3.65
C ILE A 14 2.05 3.74 3.41
N ILE A 15 1.07 4.66 3.35
CA ILE A 15 -0.33 4.34 3.02
C ILE A 15 -0.42 3.71 1.63
N LYS A 16 0.34 4.24 0.66
CA LYS A 16 0.35 3.70 -0.71
C LYS A 16 0.84 2.25 -0.74
N SER A 17 1.93 1.95 -0.03
CA SER A 17 2.47 0.59 0.08
C SER A 17 1.47 -0.34 0.76
N PHE A 18 0.93 0.09 1.90
CA PHE A 18 -0.09 -0.65 2.63
C PHE A 18 -1.30 -0.97 1.76
N LYS A 19 -1.90 0.03 1.09
CA LYS A 19 -3.03 -0.16 0.17
C LYS A 19 -2.68 -1.13 -0.96
N GLY A 20 -1.44 -1.09 -1.47
CA GLY A 20 -0.95 -2.01 -2.49
C GLY A 20 -0.92 -3.46 -2.01
N HIS A 21 -0.34 -3.71 -0.84
CA HIS A 21 -0.29 -5.05 -0.24
C HIS A 21 -1.68 -5.57 0.10
N TYR A 22 -2.53 -4.73 0.70
CA TYR A 22 -3.91 -5.11 1.01
C TYR A 22 -4.68 -5.52 -0.26
N ARG A 23 -4.59 -4.73 -1.34
CA ARG A 23 -5.26 -5.05 -2.61
C ARG A 23 -4.77 -6.36 -3.21
N HIS A 24 -3.46 -6.63 -3.13
CA HIS A 24 -2.89 -7.89 -3.60
C HIS A 24 -3.46 -9.10 -2.83
N LEU A 25 -3.40 -9.04 -1.50
CA LEU A 25 -3.92 -10.11 -0.63
C LEU A 25 -5.44 -10.30 -0.80
N PHE A 26 -6.18 -9.21 -1.00
CA PHE A 26 -7.62 -9.28 -1.26
C PHE A 26 -7.91 -10.02 -2.58
N VAL A 27 -7.18 -9.70 -3.66
CA VAL A 27 -7.34 -10.41 -4.94
C VAL A 27 -7.00 -11.89 -4.78
N GLU A 28 -5.91 -12.22 -4.10
CA GLU A 28 -5.55 -13.61 -3.82
C GLU A 28 -6.65 -14.35 -3.03
N HIS A 29 -7.20 -13.72 -2.00
CA HIS A 29 -8.34 -14.26 -1.26
C HIS A 29 -9.55 -14.51 -2.17
N THR A 30 -9.89 -13.57 -3.05
CA THR A 30 -11.03 -13.73 -3.98
C THR A 30 -10.81 -14.86 -5.00
N VAL A 31 -9.57 -15.08 -5.45
CA VAL A 31 -9.21 -16.20 -6.34
C VAL A 31 -9.36 -17.53 -5.61
N ASN A 32 -8.88 -17.63 -4.36
CA ASN A 32 -9.04 -18.84 -3.55
C ASN A 32 -10.52 -19.15 -3.25
N GLN A 33 -11.37 -18.12 -3.11
CA GLN A 33 -12.82 -18.28 -2.96
C GLN A 33 -13.50 -18.70 -4.27
N TYR A 34 -12.98 -18.29 -5.43
CA TYR A 34 -13.49 -18.71 -6.73
C TYR A 34 -13.43 -20.23 -6.90
N ASP A 35 -12.34 -20.86 -6.43
CA ASP A 35 -12.18 -22.32 -6.51
C ASP A 35 -13.15 -23.10 -5.60
N SER A 36 -13.78 -22.44 -4.63
CA SER A 36 -14.65 -23.07 -3.62
C SER A 36 -16.12 -22.70 -3.72
N VAL A 37 -16.49 -21.63 -4.46
CA VAL A 37 -17.85 -21.07 -4.44
C VAL A 37 -18.48 -21.01 -5.84
N ILE A 38 -19.72 -21.51 -5.97
CA ILE A 38 -20.47 -21.61 -7.24
C ILE A 38 -20.98 -20.24 -7.73
N THR A 39 -21.16 -19.26 -6.83
CA THR A 39 -21.84 -17.99 -7.11
C THR A 39 -20.88 -16.80 -7.11
N SER A 40 -20.81 -16.07 -8.24
CA SER A 40 -19.87 -14.95 -8.46
C SER A 40 -20.03 -13.74 -7.53
N THR A 41 -21.07 -13.67 -6.71
CA THR A 41 -21.27 -12.56 -5.75
C THR A 41 -20.68 -12.84 -4.37
N LEU A 42 -20.48 -14.11 -4.01
CA LEU A 42 -19.90 -14.49 -2.71
C LEU A 42 -18.37 -14.44 -2.72
N ILE A 43 -17.73 -14.50 -3.89
CA ILE A 43 -16.26 -14.48 -4.01
C ILE A 43 -15.64 -13.18 -3.48
N TYR A 44 -16.40 -12.09 -3.46
CA TYR A 44 -15.97 -10.79 -2.92
C TYR A 44 -16.42 -10.55 -1.48
N LYS A 45 -17.15 -11.50 -0.86
CA LYS A 45 -17.49 -11.38 0.55
C LYS A 45 -16.24 -11.63 1.39
N LEU A 46 -15.94 -10.64 2.20
CA LEU A 46 -14.87 -10.69 3.18
C LEU A 46 -15.53 -10.53 4.56
N ASN A 47 -15.35 -11.52 5.44
CA ASN A 47 -15.83 -11.39 6.80
C ASN A 47 -14.90 -10.46 7.62
N GLN A 48 -15.37 -9.97 8.77
CA GLN A 48 -14.60 -9.00 9.57
C GLN A 48 -13.27 -9.58 10.07
N LEU A 49 -13.23 -10.86 10.43
CA LEU A 49 -12.00 -11.52 10.89
C LEU A 49 -10.96 -11.60 9.77
N GLU A 50 -11.38 -12.02 8.58
CA GLU A 50 -10.54 -12.05 7.38
C GLU A 50 -10.02 -10.66 7.04
N ALA A 51 -10.88 -9.63 7.10
CA ALA A 51 -10.49 -8.26 6.88
C ALA A 51 -9.38 -7.81 7.83
N MET A 52 -9.53 -8.11 9.13
CA MET A 52 -8.51 -7.77 10.13
C MET A 52 -7.20 -8.52 9.89
N GLN A 53 -7.27 -9.79 9.48
CA GLN A 53 -6.09 -10.59 9.14
C GLN A 53 -5.37 -10.03 7.90
N LEU A 54 -6.11 -9.65 6.86
CA LEU A 54 -5.53 -9.04 5.66
C LEU A 54 -4.89 -7.68 5.98
N VAL A 55 -5.50 -6.87 6.84
CA VAL A 55 -4.93 -5.61 7.31
C VAL A 55 -3.62 -5.85 8.06
N ALA A 56 -3.58 -6.80 8.99
CA ALA A 56 -2.36 -7.14 9.72
C ALA A 56 -1.23 -7.58 8.78
N GLN A 57 -1.53 -8.50 7.85
CA GLN A 57 -0.55 -8.97 6.86
C GLN A 57 -0.06 -7.84 5.94
N ALA A 58 -0.96 -6.97 5.47
CA ALA A 58 -0.60 -5.83 4.64
C ALA A 58 0.30 -4.83 5.37
N TRP A 59 0.08 -4.67 6.68
CA TRP A 59 0.92 -3.84 7.54
C TRP A 59 2.32 -4.44 7.70
N ASP A 60 2.42 -5.74 8.02
CA ASP A 60 3.70 -6.42 8.19
C ASP A 60 4.52 -6.47 6.90
N ALA A 61 3.86 -6.51 5.74
CA ALA A 61 4.51 -6.43 4.43
C ALA A 61 5.11 -5.05 4.12
N ALA A 62 4.66 -3.98 4.79
CA ALA A 62 5.25 -2.66 4.66
C ALA A 62 6.61 -2.61 5.39
N THR A 63 7.66 -3.05 4.70
CA THR A 63 8.99 -3.21 5.31
C THR A 63 9.56 -1.90 5.88
N ALA A 64 10.41 -2.02 6.91
CA ALA A 64 11.17 -0.89 7.46
C ALA A 64 11.98 -0.15 6.37
N LYS A 65 12.43 -0.86 5.32
CA LYS A 65 13.08 -0.26 4.15
C LYS A 65 12.14 0.66 3.38
N THR A 66 10.90 0.24 3.15
CA THR A 66 9.87 1.05 2.50
C THR A 66 9.56 2.30 3.34
N ILE A 67 9.39 2.15 4.65
CA ILE A 67 9.17 3.26 5.59
C ILE A 67 10.35 4.25 5.55
N ALA A 68 11.58 3.75 5.62
CA ALA A 68 12.78 4.58 5.54
C ALA A 68 12.89 5.32 4.20
N ASN A 69 12.56 4.65 3.09
CA ASN A 69 12.54 5.29 1.77
C ASN A 69 11.50 6.41 1.69
N CYS A 70 10.30 6.21 2.28
CA CYS A 70 9.27 7.24 2.35
C CYS A 70 9.75 8.43 3.19
N GLY A 71 10.34 8.18 4.36
CA GLY A 71 10.91 9.22 5.22
C GLY A 71 12.03 10.02 4.53
N ARG A 72 12.89 9.39 3.72
CA ARG A 72 13.89 10.10 2.92
C ARG A 72 13.26 10.96 1.83
N LYS A 73 12.25 10.42 1.15
CA LYS A 73 11.54 11.15 0.09
C LYS A 73 10.79 12.37 0.61
N SER A 74 10.25 12.30 1.83
CA SER A 74 9.60 13.44 2.49
C SER A 74 10.59 14.37 3.22
N GLY A 75 11.89 14.10 3.15
CA GLY A 75 12.94 14.90 3.79
C GLY A 75 13.05 14.74 5.33
N ILE A 76 12.38 13.75 5.90
CA ILE A 76 12.42 13.46 7.35
C ILE A 76 13.68 12.67 7.72
N LEU A 77 14.15 11.81 6.82
CA LEU A 77 15.39 11.06 6.99
C LEU A 77 16.47 11.56 6.04
N PRO A 78 17.75 11.54 6.45
CA PRO A 78 18.85 11.97 5.60
C PRO A 78 19.00 11.07 4.36
N PRO A 79 19.48 11.61 3.23
CA PRO A 79 19.82 10.82 2.05
C PRO A 79 20.82 9.71 2.39
N ILE A 80 20.73 8.57 1.71
CA ILE A 80 21.73 7.50 1.84
C ILE A 80 23.04 8.06 1.29
N GLN A 81 23.99 8.39 2.17
CA GLN A 81 25.35 8.71 1.76
C GLN A 81 25.93 7.45 1.13
N MET A 82 26.38 7.52 -0.13
CA MET A 82 27.22 6.48 -0.69
C MET A 82 28.56 6.55 0.05
N ILE A 83 28.77 5.63 0.99
CA ILE A 83 29.99 5.55 1.78
C ILE A 83 31.13 5.09 0.86
N ALA A 84 32.07 5.98 0.55
CA ALA A 84 33.46 5.58 0.36
C ALA A 84 34.04 5.24 1.74
N PRO A 85 34.86 4.18 1.90
CA PRO A 85 35.44 3.86 3.19
C PRO A 85 36.41 4.98 3.58
N PRO A 86 36.27 5.59 4.76
CA PRO A 86 37.30 5.32 5.76
C PRO A 86 36.81 5.33 7.22
N GLU A 87 37.54 4.52 8.01
CA GLU A 87 37.91 4.63 9.42
C GLU A 87 36.90 5.19 10.45
N ASP A 88 36.58 4.31 11.41
CA ASP A 88 36.21 4.61 12.80
C ASP A 88 35.24 5.78 13.01
N THR A 89 33.98 5.58 12.62
CA THR A 89 32.88 6.38 13.16
C THR A 89 31.95 5.49 13.97
N GLU A 90 32.02 5.68 15.29
CA GLU A 90 31.08 5.16 16.29
C GLU A 90 29.62 5.33 15.83
N PRO A 91 28.74 4.36 16.13
CA PRO A 91 27.36 4.41 15.68
C PRO A 91 26.67 5.67 16.24
N ILE A 92 26.08 6.46 15.35
CA ILE A 92 25.29 7.63 15.74
C ILE A 92 24.06 7.13 16.51
N SER A 93 24.18 7.10 17.84
CA SER A 93 23.08 6.85 18.77
C SER A 93 22.24 8.12 18.89
N LEU A 94 21.25 8.28 17.99
CA LEU A 94 20.19 9.26 18.18
C LEU A 94 19.19 8.71 19.21
N SER A 95 19.30 9.18 20.46
CA SER A 95 18.31 8.90 21.49
C SER A 95 16.95 9.48 21.12
N LEU A 96 15.91 8.65 21.16
CA LEU A 96 14.51 9.03 20.94
C LEU A 96 14.09 10.23 21.81
N GLU A 97 14.61 10.34 23.02
CA GLU A 97 14.33 11.46 23.92
C GLU A 97 14.74 12.83 23.36
N LEU A 98 15.85 12.91 22.61
CA LEU A 98 16.33 14.15 22.02
C LEU A 98 15.43 14.62 20.86
N LEU A 99 14.75 13.67 20.19
CA LEU A 99 13.80 13.96 19.13
C LEU A 99 12.43 14.38 19.66
N LEU A 100 12.06 13.85 20.84
CA LEU A 100 10.79 14.11 21.51
C LEU A 100 10.82 15.33 22.43
N SER A 101 12.00 15.81 22.81
CA SER A 101 12.17 16.98 23.69
C SER A 101 13.10 18.01 23.07
N PRO A 102 12.59 19.07 22.41
CA PRO A 102 13.43 20.14 21.93
C PRO A 102 14.06 20.90 23.12
N PRO A 103 15.38 21.15 23.12
CA PRO A 103 16.01 21.96 24.15
C PRO A 103 15.67 23.43 23.86
N GLY A 104 14.63 23.96 24.49
CA GLY A 104 14.32 25.38 24.29
C GLY A 104 13.03 25.96 24.85
N GLU A 105 12.09 25.17 25.38
CA GLU A 105 10.84 25.74 25.91
C GLU A 105 10.73 25.60 27.44
N HIS A 106 11.52 26.41 28.15
CA HIS A 106 11.09 26.89 29.46
C HIS A 106 10.03 27.98 29.25
N GLY A 107 8.76 27.57 29.19
CA GLY A 107 7.67 28.51 29.02
C GLY A 107 6.29 27.88 29.13
N SER A 108 5.82 27.71 30.36
CA SER A 108 4.49 27.25 30.74
C SER A 108 4.30 25.73 30.67
N ILE A 109 4.55 25.07 31.82
CA ILE A 109 3.86 23.82 32.14
C ILE A 109 2.38 24.19 32.17
N HIS A 110 1.68 24.02 31.05
CA HIS A 110 0.24 24.13 31.06
C HIS A 110 -0.24 23.08 32.07
N ALA A 111 -0.97 23.53 33.11
CA ALA A 111 -1.50 22.64 34.13
C ALA A 111 -2.16 21.43 33.45
N PRO A 112 -2.03 20.22 34.01
CA PRO A 112 -2.64 19.03 33.43
C PRO A 112 -4.12 19.33 33.18
N ILE A 113 -4.51 19.31 31.91
CA ILE A 113 -5.91 19.49 31.52
C ILE A 113 -6.70 18.44 32.29
N THR A 114 -7.62 18.91 33.13
CA THR A 114 -8.43 18.02 33.95
C THR A 114 -9.50 17.40 33.06
N ASP A 115 -9.92 16.16 33.35
CA ASP A 115 -10.98 15.46 32.60
C ASP A 115 -12.25 16.31 32.41
N LYS A 116 -12.54 17.18 33.39
CA LYS A 116 -13.63 18.15 33.35
C LYS A 116 -13.48 19.20 32.23
N GLU A 117 -12.25 19.65 31.96
CA GLU A 117 -11.96 20.62 30.90
C GLU A 117 -12.02 19.97 29.51
N ILE A 118 -11.69 18.68 29.42
CA ILE A 118 -11.91 17.88 28.20
C ILE A 118 -13.41 17.79 27.92
N TYR A 119 -14.19 17.36 28.92
CA TYR A 119 -15.64 17.18 28.77
C TYR A 119 -16.34 18.48 28.35
N GLN A 120 -15.96 19.60 28.97
CA GLN A 120 -16.51 20.92 28.66
C GLN A 120 -16.11 21.40 27.25
N LYS A 121 -14.92 21.05 26.77
CA LYS A 121 -14.51 21.36 25.39
C LYS A 121 -15.27 20.54 24.37
N VAL A 122 -15.48 19.24 24.61
CA VAL A 122 -16.24 18.35 23.71
C VAL A 122 -17.69 18.81 23.60
N LEU A 123 -18.35 19.11 24.73
CA LEU A 123 -19.72 19.63 24.77
C LEU A 123 -19.87 20.97 24.03
N LYS A 124 -18.93 21.90 24.22
CA LYS A 124 -18.95 23.19 23.52
C LYS A 124 -18.64 23.05 22.03
N PHE A 125 -17.87 22.03 21.64
CA PHE A 125 -17.63 21.74 20.23
C PHE A 125 -18.89 21.21 19.56
N GLU A 126 -19.66 20.38 20.27
CA GLU A 126 -20.92 19.79 19.81
C GLU A 126 -22.07 20.82 19.70
N GLU A 127 -22.06 21.90 20.50
CA GLU A 127 -23.02 23.00 20.36
C GLU A 127 -22.69 23.98 19.23
N VAL A 128 -21.42 24.15 18.86
CA VAL A 128 -20.99 25.15 17.84
C VAL A 128 -20.96 24.53 16.45
N GLU A 129 -20.64 23.25 16.33
CA GLU A 129 -20.90 22.49 15.10
C GLU A 129 -22.20 21.71 15.27
N GLY A 130 -23.33 22.41 15.13
CA GLY A 130 -24.54 21.72 14.70
C GLY A 130 -24.15 20.86 13.51
N PHE A 131 -24.27 19.52 13.66
CA PHE A 131 -23.86 18.54 12.67
C PHE A 131 -24.36 19.00 11.29
N ALA A 132 -23.48 19.66 10.55
CA ALA A 132 -23.67 19.78 9.12
C ALA A 132 -23.70 18.33 8.68
N GLU A 133 -24.84 17.88 8.15
CA GLU A 133 -24.93 16.62 7.43
C GLU A 133 -23.65 16.51 6.62
N VAL A 134 -22.78 15.58 7.02
CA VAL A 134 -21.67 15.17 6.19
C VAL A 134 -22.39 14.61 4.99
N ASN A 135 -22.49 15.44 3.95
CA ASN A 135 -22.93 14.99 2.66
C ASN A 135 -21.87 13.97 2.28
N ASP A 136 -22.18 12.69 2.54
CA ASP A 136 -21.47 11.50 2.08
C ASP A 136 -21.48 11.56 0.56
N LYS A 137 -20.74 12.50 -0.02
CA LYS A 137 -20.29 12.37 -1.39
C LYS A 137 -19.26 11.27 -1.31
N PRO A 138 -19.57 10.08 -1.83
CA PRO A 138 -18.65 8.95 -1.73
C PRO A 138 -17.34 9.40 -2.33
N ILE A 139 -16.24 9.17 -1.61
CA ILE A 139 -14.93 9.17 -2.23
C ILE A 139 -15.04 8.15 -3.36
N GLN A 140 -15.09 8.64 -4.59
CA GLN A 140 -15.19 7.84 -5.80
C GLN A 140 -13.81 7.19 -6.01
N GLU A 141 -13.44 6.22 -5.16
CA GLU A 141 -12.44 5.23 -5.54
C GLU A 141 -13.05 4.50 -6.73
N GLU A 142 -12.60 4.89 -7.93
CA GLU A 142 -13.01 4.30 -9.20
C GLU A 142 -12.53 2.85 -9.18
N TRP A 143 -13.41 1.98 -8.69
CA TRP A 143 -13.24 0.54 -8.77
C TRP A 143 -13.09 0.19 -10.23
N LEU A 144 -12.10 -0.67 -10.53
CA LEU A 144 -11.85 -1.21 -11.85
C LEU A 144 -13.18 -1.59 -12.50
N SER A 145 -13.56 -0.89 -13.57
CA SER A 145 -14.86 -1.12 -14.19
C SER A 145 -14.87 -2.52 -14.81
N ARG A 146 -16.04 -3.18 -14.82
CA ARG A 146 -16.22 -4.48 -15.50
C ARG A 146 -15.64 -4.46 -16.92
N THR A 147 -15.78 -3.33 -17.61
CA THR A 147 -15.26 -3.14 -18.96
C THR A 147 -13.73 -3.15 -19.01
N GLU A 148 -13.08 -2.50 -18.04
CA GLU A 148 -11.61 -2.46 -17.95
C GLU A 148 -11.04 -3.83 -17.59
N ALA A 149 -11.69 -4.53 -16.65
CA ALA A 149 -11.32 -5.90 -16.29
C ALA A 149 -11.43 -6.84 -17.50
N LEU A 150 -12.53 -6.75 -18.27
CA LEU A 150 -12.72 -7.56 -19.48
C LEU A 150 -11.71 -7.20 -20.59
N ASN A 151 -11.37 -5.92 -20.75
CA ASN A 151 -10.35 -5.50 -21.70
C ASN A 151 -8.95 -5.99 -21.32
N ALA A 152 -8.62 -5.98 -20.02
CA ALA A 152 -7.37 -6.53 -19.52
C ALA A 152 -7.30 -8.04 -19.77
N ILE A 153 -8.38 -8.78 -19.48
CA ILE A 153 -8.48 -10.22 -19.75
C ILE A 153 -8.32 -10.50 -21.25
N ALA A 154 -9.03 -9.77 -22.11
CA ALA A 154 -8.92 -9.94 -23.56
C ALA A 154 -7.50 -9.66 -24.08
N THR A 155 -6.81 -8.69 -23.47
CA THR A 155 -5.41 -8.38 -23.80
C THR A 155 -4.49 -9.53 -23.39
N LEU A 156 -4.64 -10.06 -22.17
CA LEU A 156 -3.86 -11.20 -21.69
C LEU A 156 -4.11 -12.46 -22.52
N GLN A 157 -5.36 -12.74 -22.90
CA GLN A 157 -5.71 -13.85 -23.77
C GLN A 157 -5.04 -13.75 -25.15
N LYS A 158 -4.98 -12.55 -25.75
CA LYS A 158 -4.27 -12.33 -27.02
C LYS A 158 -2.79 -12.69 -26.92
N TYR A 159 -2.13 -12.29 -25.83
CA TYR A 159 -0.72 -12.60 -25.62
C TYR A 159 -0.49 -14.08 -25.30
N ALA A 160 -1.38 -14.73 -24.55
CA ALA A 160 -1.30 -16.16 -24.27
C ALA A 160 -1.42 -16.99 -25.57
N ILE A 161 -2.41 -16.68 -26.41
CA ILE A 161 -2.61 -17.35 -27.70
C ILE A 161 -1.42 -17.10 -28.64
N ALA A 162 -0.88 -15.88 -28.66
CA ALA A 162 0.29 -15.55 -29.47
C ALA A 162 1.55 -16.32 -29.01
N MET A 163 1.71 -16.53 -27.70
CA MET A 163 2.79 -17.34 -27.14
C MET A 163 2.64 -18.83 -27.50
N GLU A 164 1.43 -19.38 -27.43
CA GLU A 164 1.14 -20.75 -27.85
C GLU A 164 1.42 -20.97 -29.34
N ASP A 165 0.99 -20.03 -30.20
CA ASP A 165 1.26 -20.07 -31.65
C ASP A 165 2.77 -19.94 -31.95
N LEU A 166 3.50 -19.10 -31.21
CA LEU A 166 4.95 -18.96 -31.37
C LEU A 166 5.70 -20.22 -30.93
N VAL A 167 5.27 -20.86 -29.84
CA VAL A 167 5.80 -22.15 -29.38
C VAL A 167 5.49 -23.25 -30.40
N ALA A 168 4.26 -23.30 -30.91
CA ALA A 168 3.84 -24.27 -31.94
C ALA A 168 4.67 -24.12 -33.22
N ARG A 169 4.83 -22.90 -33.75
CA ARG A 169 5.67 -22.64 -34.94
C ARG A 169 7.14 -23.00 -34.71
N LYS A 170 7.67 -22.75 -33.52
CA LYS A 170 9.05 -23.12 -33.19
C LYS A 170 9.21 -24.64 -33.12
N LEU A 171 8.22 -25.34 -32.60
CA LEU A 171 8.21 -26.80 -32.51
C LEU A 171 8.10 -27.44 -33.92
N GLU A 172 7.23 -26.91 -34.78
CA GLU A 172 7.15 -27.31 -36.20
C GLU A 172 8.46 -27.07 -36.96
N GLY A 173 9.13 -25.93 -36.73
CA GLY A 173 10.43 -25.65 -37.33
C GLY A 173 11.52 -26.64 -36.87
N ILE A 174 11.50 -27.02 -35.59
CA ILE A 174 12.40 -28.03 -35.05
C ILE A 174 12.10 -29.40 -35.68
N LEU A 175 10.84 -29.84 -35.71
CA LEU A 175 10.43 -31.11 -36.29
C LEU A 175 10.71 -31.19 -37.80
N GLY A 176 10.48 -30.10 -38.55
CA GLY A 176 10.80 -30.01 -39.98
C GLY A 176 12.29 -30.13 -40.29
N SER A 177 13.16 -29.68 -39.39
CA SER A 177 14.63 -29.82 -39.56
C SER A 177 15.12 -31.26 -39.37
N PHE A 178 14.40 -32.10 -38.62
CA PHE A 178 14.72 -33.53 -38.47
C PHE A 178 14.22 -34.39 -39.64
N CYS A 179 13.13 -33.98 -40.31
CA CYS A 179 12.57 -34.75 -41.44
C CYS A 179 13.30 -34.50 -42.77
N THR A 180 14.04 -33.41 -42.92
CA THR A 180 14.73 -33.05 -44.18
C THR A 180 16.07 -33.75 -44.39
N SER A 181 16.58 -34.49 -43.40
CA SER A 181 17.84 -35.27 -43.50
C SER A 181 17.66 -36.74 -43.87
N GLY A 182 16.46 -37.19 -44.27
CA GLY A 182 16.13 -38.59 -44.53
C GLY A 182 15.89 -38.97 -46.00
N SER A 183 16.37 -38.19 -46.98
CA SER A 183 16.32 -38.55 -48.40
C SER A 183 17.73 -38.65 -48.99
N LEU A 184 18.34 -39.82 -48.82
CA LEU A 184 19.42 -40.35 -49.65
C LEU A 184 19.17 -41.85 -49.84
#